data_AF-A0A936KTE2-F1
#
_entry.id   AF-A0A936KTE2-F1
#
_cell.length_a   1.000
_cell.length_b   1.000
_cell.length_c   1.000
_cell.angle_alpha   90.00
_cell.angle_beta   90.00
_cell.angle_gamma   90.00
#
_symmetry.space_group_name_H-M   'P 1'
#
loop_
_entity.id
_entity.type
_entity.pdbx_description
1 polymer ?
#
loop_
_entity_poly.entity_id
_entity_poly.type
_entity_poly.pdbx_seq_one_letter_code
_entity_poly.pdbx_strand_id
1 'polypeptide(L)'
;MKIRILSKALIVYLLFTIFLSVKTHTQSLSYSDFQKLFHARTAVNISKLQKLGFACAKDSTCAENTNGTYYNQNTREFLIILHKNTSEGAAEINVNYLVSDKTKQTAFINSLNGSNYVYNKKRDCHLFKTSTYSHQSFTLAPIFPLREIKYYSITYTHYSGKEESVYGGFK
;
A
#
# COMPACT_ATOMS: atom_id res chain seq x y z
N MET A 1 -50.62 -18.02 -22.06
CA MET A 1 -49.20 -17.94 -21.62
C MET A 1 -49.16 -17.27 -20.25
N LYS A 2 -49.07 -18.04 -19.15
CA LYS A 2 -49.07 -17.49 -17.78
C LYS A 2 -47.64 -17.24 -17.32
N ILE A 3 -47.25 -15.97 -17.24
CA ILE A 3 -45.98 -15.55 -16.62
C ILE A 3 -46.11 -15.81 -15.12
N ARG A 4 -45.40 -16.82 -14.60
CA ARG A 4 -45.36 -17.11 -13.17
C ARG A 4 -44.54 -16.01 -12.49
N ILE A 5 -45.21 -15.22 -11.66
CA ILE A 5 -44.59 -14.20 -10.80
C ILE A 5 -43.66 -14.95 -9.84
N LEU A 6 -42.36 -14.74 -9.97
CA LEU A 6 -41.35 -15.21 -9.01
C LEU A 6 -41.75 -14.77 -7.61
N SER A 7 -41.76 -15.69 -6.66
CA SER A 7 -42.13 -15.37 -5.27
C SER A 7 -41.19 -14.30 -4.72
N LYS A 8 -41.72 -13.36 -3.94
CA LYS A 8 -40.92 -12.28 -3.32
C LYS A 8 -39.70 -12.84 -2.55
N ALA A 9 -39.84 -14.01 -1.96
CA ALA A 9 -38.75 -14.72 -1.27
C ALA A 9 -37.62 -15.16 -2.22
N LEU A 10 -37.94 -15.62 -3.44
CA LEU A 10 -36.95 -16.03 -4.43
C LEU A 10 -36.21 -14.83 -5.03
N ILE A 11 -36.89 -13.69 -5.18
CA ILE A 11 -36.27 -12.42 -5.58
C ILE A 11 -35.33 -11.91 -4.48
N VAL A 12 -35.74 -11.96 -3.21
CA VAL A 12 -34.88 -11.57 -2.07
C VAL A 12 -33.67 -12.51 -1.95
N TYR A 13 -33.84 -13.82 -2.16
CA TYR A 13 -32.74 -14.77 -2.16
C TYR A 13 -31.77 -14.54 -3.33
N LEU A 14 -32.27 -14.23 -4.53
CA LEU A 14 -31.42 -13.86 -5.67
C LEU A 14 -30.66 -12.55 -5.40
N LEU A 15 -31.31 -11.55 -4.82
CA LEU A 15 -30.66 -10.29 -4.47
C LEU A 15 -29.62 -10.49 -3.36
N PHE A 16 -29.88 -11.34 -2.37
CA PHE A 16 -28.96 -11.67 -1.29
C PHE A 16 -27.73 -12.47 -1.79
N THR A 17 -27.93 -13.39 -2.74
CA THR A 17 -26.83 -14.14 -3.38
C THR A 17 -26.01 -13.26 -4.32
N ILE A 18 -26.64 -12.34 -5.07
CA ILE A 18 -25.93 -11.32 -5.86
C ILE A 18 -25.14 -10.37 -4.94
N PHE A 19 -25.69 -9.97 -3.79
CA PHE A 19 -24.98 -9.15 -2.79
C PHE A 19 -23.80 -9.88 -2.15
N LEU A 20 -23.92 -11.19 -1.89
CA LEU A 20 -22.81 -12.03 -1.41
C LEU A 20 -21.77 -12.33 -2.50
N SER A 21 -22.14 -12.23 -3.78
CA SER A 21 -21.25 -12.45 -4.93
C SER A 21 -20.46 -11.21 -5.35
N VAL A 22 -20.79 -10.04 -4.81
CA VAL A 22 -19.84 -8.91 -4.82
C VAL A 22 -18.76 -9.25 -3.79
N LYS A 23 -17.81 -10.12 -4.17
CA LYS A 23 -16.48 -10.05 -3.58
C LYS A 23 -15.99 -8.64 -3.92
N THR A 24 -16.32 -7.66 -3.10
CA THR A 24 -15.53 -6.45 -2.99
C THR A 24 -14.13 -6.98 -2.74
N HIS A 25 -13.26 -6.83 -3.72
CA HIS A 25 -11.87 -7.22 -3.54
C HIS A 25 -11.31 -6.18 -2.59
N THR A 26 -11.60 -6.35 -1.30
CA THR A 26 -11.17 -5.45 -0.25
C THR A 26 -9.66 -5.40 -0.34
N GLN A 27 -9.15 -4.18 -0.49
CA GLN A 27 -7.74 -3.91 -0.41
C GLN A 27 -7.17 -4.56 0.86
N SER A 28 -6.09 -5.35 0.76
CA SER A 28 -5.56 -6.04 1.96
C SER A 28 -4.89 -5.06 2.92
N LEU A 29 -4.27 -4.02 2.38
CA LEU A 29 -3.53 -3.02 3.14
C LEU A 29 -4.22 -1.66 3.10
N SER A 30 -4.98 -1.34 4.15
CA SER A 30 -5.51 0.00 4.38
C SER A 30 -4.39 0.97 4.77
N TYR A 31 -4.59 2.29 4.60
CA TYR A 31 -3.61 3.27 5.07
C TYR A 31 -3.41 3.23 6.60
N SER A 32 -4.46 2.97 7.38
CA SER A 32 -4.31 2.82 8.84
C SER A 32 -3.40 1.66 9.21
N ASP A 33 -3.53 0.53 8.51
CA ASP A 33 -2.66 -0.62 8.74
C ASP A 33 -1.26 -0.39 8.21
N PHE A 34 -1.13 0.33 7.09
CA PHE A 34 0.16 0.82 6.58
C PHE A 34 0.91 1.63 7.65
N GLN A 35 0.26 2.62 8.28
CA GLN A 35 0.88 3.43 9.34
C GLN A 35 1.31 2.58 10.56
N LYS A 36 0.55 1.53 10.90
CA LYS A 36 0.90 0.61 12.00
C LYS A 36 2.07 -0.31 11.67
N LEU A 37 2.33 -0.55 10.38
CA LEU A 37 3.44 -1.37 9.89
C LEU A 37 4.72 -0.55 9.72
N PHE A 38 4.58 0.68 9.22
CA PHE A 38 5.68 1.55 8.82
C PHE A 38 5.67 2.81 9.69
N HIS A 39 5.95 2.64 10.99
CA HIS A 39 6.13 3.76 11.91
C HIS A 39 7.60 4.18 11.95
N ALA A 40 7.83 5.50 11.99
CA ALA A 40 9.05 6.21 11.59
C ALA A 40 10.40 5.83 12.26
N ARG A 41 10.51 4.77 13.07
CA ARG A 41 11.79 4.31 13.66
C ARG A 41 11.82 2.81 13.99
N THR A 42 10.76 2.07 13.67
CA THR A 42 10.61 0.68 14.12
C THR A 42 10.74 -0.28 12.95
N ALA A 43 11.25 -1.48 13.26
CA ALA A 43 11.23 -2.60 12.33
C ALA A 43 9.83 -2.84 11.79
N VAL A 44 9.76 -3.24 10.51
CA VAL A 44 8.51 -3.68 9.90
C VAL A 44 7.95 -4.83 10.71
N ASN A 45 6.72 -4.69 11.20
CA ASN A 45 6.08 -5.74 11.98
C ASN A 45 5.58 -6.87 11.06
N ILE A 46 6.44 -7.87 10.83
CA ILE A 46 6.16 -9.00 9.92
C ILE A 46 4.94 -9.80 10.38
N SER A 47 4.75 -9.98 11.70
CA SER A 47 3.58 -10.70 12.23
C SER A 47 2.27 -10.00 11.86
N LYS A 48 2.20 -8.66 11.97
CA LYS A 48 1.03 -7.90 11.50
C LYS A 48 0.86 -8.00 9.99
N LEU A 49 1.96 -7.97 9.22
CA LEU A 49 1.91 -8.11 7.77
C LEU A 49 1.34 -9.49 7.35
N GLN A 50 1.75 -10.56 8.03
CA GLN A 50 1.21 -11.91 7.83
C GLN A 50 -0.27 -12.01 8.18
N LYS A 51 -0.73 -11.34 9.25
CA LYS A 51 -2.17 -11.27 9.61
C LYS A 51 -3.02 -10.59 8.55
N LEU A 52 -2.44 -9.70 7.74
CA LEU A 52 -3.09 -9.09 6.58
C LEU A 52 -3.04 -9.99 5.33
N GLY A 53 -2.54 -11.22 5.45
CA GLY A 53 -2.49 -12.22 4.37
C GLY A 53 -1.26 -12.13 3.47
N PHE A 54 -0.29 -11.28 3.79
CA PHE A 54 0.97 -11.19 3.05
C PHE A 54 1.96 -12.25 3.56
N ALA A 55 2.30 -13.20 2.69
CA ALA A 55 3.33 -14.19 2.94
C ALA A 55 4.65 -13.79 2.27
N CYS A 56 5.79 -14.24 2.81
CA CYS A 56 7.07 -14.06 2.15
C CYS A 56 7.06 -14.72 0.77
N ALA A 57 7.55 -14.02 -0.26
CA ALA A 57 7.71 -14.59 -1.59
C ALA A 57 8.79 -15.69 -1.56
N LYS A 58 8.58 -16.75 -2.33
CA LYS A 58 9.42 -17.97 -2.33
C LYS A 58 10.93 -17.70 -2.52
N ASP A 59 11.26 -16.64 -3.27
CA ASP A 59 12.64 -16.28 -3.62
C ASP A 59 13.13 -15.05 -2.84
N SER A 60 12.57 -14.78 -1.65
CA SER A 60 12.89 -13.60 -0.84
C SER A 60 13.35 -13.96 0.56
N THR A 61 14.19 -13.11 1.15
CA THR A 61 14.58 -13.20 2.56
C THR A 61 13.67 -12.27 3.37
N CYS A 62 12.76 -12.82 4.17
CA CYS A 62 11.81 -12.01 4.94
C CYS A 62 12.09 -12.14 6.43
N ALA A 63 13.06 -11.36 6.92
CA ALA A 63 13.34 -11.17 8.34
C ALA A 63 13.11 -9.70 8.71
N GLU A 64 13.02 -9.41 10.01
CA GLU A 64 12.83 -8.03 10.47
C GLU A 64 14.01 -7.17 10.01
N ASN A 65 13.72 -5.94 9.54
CA ASN A 65 14.71 -5.00 9.00
C ASN A 65 15.51 -5.50 7.77
N THR A 66 15.05 -6.55 7.07
CA THR A 66 15.65 -6.96 5.81
C THR A 66 14.82 -6.52 4.61
N ASN A 67 15.49 -6.39 3.47
CA ASN A 67 14.80 -6.27 2.19
C ASN A 67 13.96 -7.53 1.98
N GLY A 68 12.68 -7.37 1.64
CA GLY A 68 11.77 -8.49 1.50
C GLY A 68 10.65 -8.19 0.53
N THR A 69 10.24 -9.22 -0.20
CA THR A 69 9.07 -9.20 -1.07
C THR A 69 8.01 -10.09 -0.46
N TYR A 70 6.82 -9.53 -0.29
CA TYR A 70 5.68 -10.21 0.28
C TYR A 70 4.54 -10.23 -0.74
N TYR A 71 3.78 -11.32 -0.74
CA TYR A 71 2.69 -11.55 -1.67
C TYR A 71 1.45 -12.00 -0.92
N ASN A 72 0.31 -11.37 -1.21
CA ASN A 72 -0.98 -11.82 -0.76
C ASN A 72 -1.66 -12.61 -1.89
N GLN A 73 -1.80 -13.93 -1.71
CA GLN A 73 -2.37 -14.81 -2.73
C GLN A 73 -3.86 -14.52 -3.01
N ASN A 74 -4.61 -14.08 -1.99
CA ASN A 74 -6.05 -13.87 -2.10
C ASN A 74 -6.39 -12.62 -2.89
N THR A 75 -5.61 -11.56 -2.72
CA THR A 75 -5.85 -10.25 -3.35
C THR A 75 -4.92 -9.97 -4.52
N ARG A 76 -3.92 -10.85 -4.71
CA ARG A 76 -2.86 -10.78 -5.72
C ARG A 76 -2.00 -9.52 -5.60
N GLU A 77 -1.87 -8.98 -4.40
CA GLU A 77 -1.11 -7.77 -4.09
C GLU A 77 0.32 -8.10 -3.66
N PHE A 78 1.28 -7.23 -4.01
CA PHE A 78 2.67 -7.36 -3.57
C PHE A 78 3.08 -6.19 -2.68
N LEU A 79 3.98 -6.47 -1.75
CA LEU A 79 4.65 -5.47 -0.95
C LEU A 79 6.15 -5.73 -1.04
N ILE A 80 6.88 -4.78 -1.62
CA ILE A 80 8.35 -4.85 -1.72
C ILE A 80 8.91 -3.83 -0.76
N ILE A 81 9.66 -4.30 0.24
CA ILE A 81 10.24 -3.49 1.30
C ILE A 81 11.75 -3.47 1.11
N LEU A 82 12.32 -2.28 1.06
CA LEU A 82 13.76 -2.05 0.91
C LEU A 82 14.24 -1.15 2.06
N HIS A 83 15.18 -1.66 2.84
CA HIS A 83 15.93 -0.95 3.86
C HIS A 83 17.30 -0.57 3.32
N LYS A 84 17.70 0.68 3.54
CA LYS A 84 19.03 1.18 3.23
C LYS A 84 19.55 1.97 4.42
N ASN A 85 20.68 1.53 4.97
CA ASN A 85 21.43 2.30 5.93
C ASN A 85 22.55 3.03 5.20
N THR A 86 22.72 4.33 5.47
CA THR A 86 23.87 5.08 4.98
C THR A 86 25.04 4.92 5.96
N SER A 87 26.25 5.16 5.48
CA SER A 87 27.48 5.17 6.28
C SER A 87 27.47 6.20 7.42
N GLU A 88 26.57 7.16 7.39
CA GLU A 88 26.44 8.28 8.33
C GLU A 88 25.35 8.07 9.39
N GLY A 89 24.82 6.84 9.47
CA GLY A 89 23.76 6.50 10.43
C GLY A 89 22.37 6.98 10.04
N ALA A 90 22.18 7.46 8.81
CA ALA A 90 20.84 7.66 8.28
C ALA A 90 20.24 6.32 7.83
N ALA A 91 18.93 6.20 7.98
CA ALA A 91 18.17 5.04 7.55
C ALA A 91 17.06 5.48 6.60
N GLU A 92 16.91 4.74 5.51
CA GLU A 92 15.89 4.92 4.50
C GLU A 92 15.10 3.61 4.37
N ILE A 93 13.77 3.74 4.36
CA ILE A 93 12.84 2.65 4.07
C ILE A 93 12.03 3.04 2.85
N ASN A 94 12.08 2.19 1.83
CA ASN A 94 11.22 2.27 0.65
C ASN A 94 10.26 1.09 0.63
N VAL A 95 8.97 1.38 0.47
CA VAL A 95 7.92 0.37 0.38
C VAL A 95 7.17 0.57 -0.93
N ASN A 96 7.26 -0.39 -1.84
CA ASN A 96 6.44 -0.43 -3.05
C ASN A 96 5.26 -1.37 -2.81
N TYR A 97 4.07 -0.80 -2.74
CA TYR A 97 2.83 -1.54 -2.65
C TYR A 97 2.19 -1.64 -4.04
N LEU A 98 2.14 -2.85 -4.57
CA LEU A 98 1.63 -3.13 -5.91
C LEU A 98 0.24 -3.76 -5.81
N VAL A 99 -0.75 -3.09 -6.40
CA VAL A 99 -2.13 -3.55 -6.47
C VAL A 99 -2.54 -3.82 -7.91
N SER A 100 -3.30 -4.89 -8.15
CA SER A 100 -3.73 -5.26 -9.51
C SER A 100 -4.91 -4.46 -10.05
N ASP A 101 -5.44 -3.50 -9.27
CA ASP A 101 -6.63 -2.72 -9.58
C ASP A 101 -6.41 -1.24 -9.24
N LYS A 102 -6.67 -0.37 -10.22
CA LYS A 102 -6.56 1.09 -10.08
C LYS A 102 -7.47 1.62 -8.99
N THR A 103 -8.66 1.05 -8.83
CA THR A 103 -9.64 1.47 -7.82
C THR A 103 -9.07 1.31 -6.41
N LYS A 104 -8.31 0.22 -6.16
CA LYS A 104 -7.61 0.01 -4.88
C LYS A 104 -6.51 1.04 -4.66
N GLN A 105 -5.74 1.36 -5.70
CA GLN A 105 -4.71 2.41 -5.63
C GLN A 105 -5.34 3.76 -5.28
N THR A 106 -6.40 4.14 -6.00
CA THR A 106 -7.14 5.38 -5.75
C THR A 106 -7.76 5.41 -4.36
N ALA A 107 -8.33 4.30 -3.88
CA ALA A 107 -8.88 4.22 -2.52
C ALA A 107 -7.80 4.45 -1.45
N PHE A 108 -6.61 3.87 -1.61
CA PHE A 108 -5.48 4.11 -0.72
C PHE A 108 -5.09 5.59 -0.68
N ILE A 109 -4.90 6.19 -1.85
CA ILE A 109 -4.49 7.59 -1.94
C ILE A 109 -5.56 8.53 -1.39
N ASN A 110 -6.84 8.24 -1.67
CA ASN A 110 -7.94 9.01 -1.09
C ASN A 110 -7.97 8.91 0.42
N SER A 111 -7.53 7.79 1.02
CA SER A 111 -7.41 7.66 2.47
C SER A 111 -6.23 8.44 3.08
N LEU A 112 -5.29 8.94 2.25
CA LEU A 112 -4.32 9.95 2.68
C LEU A 112 -4.99 11.30 2.90
N ASN A 113 -6.10 11.59 2.19
CA ASN A 113 -6.85 12.83 2.40
C ASN A 113 -7.50 12.80 3.79
N GLY A 114 -7.18 13.80 4.62
CA GLY A 114 -7.57 13.82 6.04
C GLY A 114 -6.47 13.38 7.01
N SER A 115 -5.32 12.94 6.51
CA SER A 115 -4.12 12.69 7.30
C SER A 115 -3.18 13.91 7.32
N ASN A 116 -1.99 13.73 7.91
CA ASN A 116 -0.93 14.74 7.88
C ASN A 116 -0.21 14.81 6.52
N TYR A 117 -0.73 14.26 5.43
CA TYR A 117 -0.11 14.38 4.10
C TYR A 117 -0.67 15.57 3.29
N VAL A 118 0.17 16.23 2.50
CA VAL A 118 -0.19 17.29 1.54
C VAL A 118 0.29 16.90 0.15
N TYR A 119 -0.58 17.05 -0.84
CA TYR A 119 -0.21 16.83 -2.23
C TYR A 119 0.69 17.97 -2.75
N ASN A 120 1.89 17.62 -3.20
CA ASN A 120 2.86 18.51 -3.84
C ASN A 120 2.81 18.31 -5.36
N LYS A 121 2.13 19.24 -6.05
CA LYS A 121 1.97 19.21 -7.51
C LYS A 121 3.29 19.24 -8.29
N LYS A 122 4.33 19.92 -7.78
CA LYS A 122 5.63 20.03 -8.48
C LYS A 122 6.38 18.70 -8.53
N ARG A 123 6.20 17.87 -7.51
CA ARG A 123 6.89 16.58 -7.34
C ARG A 123 5.99 15.37 -7.59
N ASP A 124 4.73 15.61 -7.93
CA ASP A 124 3.69 14.58 -8.13
C ASP A 124 3.64 13.55 -6.99
N CYS A 125 3.61 14.04 -5.75
CA CYS A 125 3.70 13.21 -4.56
C CYS A 125 2.92 13.78 -3.37
N HIS A 126 2.53 12.92 -2.43
CA HIS A 126 1.98 13.32 -1.14
C HIS A 126 3.11 13.37 -0.11
N LEU A 127 3.39 14.54 0.45
CA LEU A 127 4.43 14.75 1.46
C LEU A 127 3.82 14.82 2.86
N PHE A 128 4.44 14.17 3.83
CA PHE A 128 4.03 14.27 5.22
C PHE A 128 4.37 15.66 5.78
N LYS A 129 3.42 16.25 6.53
CA LYS A 129 3.56 17.51 7.25
C LYS A 129 4.42 17.29 8.50
N THR A 130 5.72 17.04 8.35
CA THR A 130 6.62 16.96 9.52
C THR A 130 7.98 17.63 9.31
N SER A 131 8.70 17.73 10.42
CA SER A 131 9.90 18.52 10.67
C SER A 131 11.06 18.25 9.73
N THR A 132 11.99 19.21 9.72
CA THR A 132 13.26 19.30 8.98
C THR A 132 14.18 18.06 9.04
N TYR A 133 13.88 17.03 9.81
CA TYR A 133 14.76 15.87 10.06
C TYR A 133 14.16 14.51 9.70
N SER A 134 12.89 14.45 9.26
CA SER A 134 12.27 13.21 8.80
C SER A 134 11.37 13.48 7.60
N HIS A 135 11.72 12.88 6.47
CA HIS A 135 10.99 13.04 5.22
C HIS A 135 10.18 11.78 4.96
N GLN A 136 8.87 11.92 4.89
CA GLN A 136 7.95 10.86 4.49
C GLN A 136 7.18 11.30 3.26
N SER A 137 7.10 10.44 2.25
CA SER A 137 6.38 10.72 1.04
C SER A 137 5.69 9.48 0.48
N PHE A 138 4.57 9.70 -0.20
CA PHE A 138 3.95 8.73 -1.09
C PHE A 138 4.01 9.26 -2.53
N THR A 139 4.57 8.48 -3.44
CA THR A 139 4.54 8.73 -4.88
C THR A 139 3.70 7.67 -5.57
N LEU A 140 3.04 8.08 -6.65
CA LEU A 140 2.38 7.15 -7.55
C LEU A 140 3.33 6.83 -8.69
N ALA A 141 3.80 5.60 -8.75
CA ALA A 141 4.61 5.15 -9.87
C ALA A 141 3.70 4.56 -10.97
N PRO A 142 4.08 4.71 -12.25
CA PRO A 142 3.32 4.15 -13.37
C PRO A 142 3.30 2.62 -13.33
N ILE A 143 2.45 2.05 -14.20
CA ILE A 143 2.11 0.62 -14.22
C ILE A 143 3.36 -0.25 -14.25
N PHE A 144 3.48 -1.14 -13.27
CA PHE A 144 4.56 -2.14 -13.20
C PHE A 144 4.08 -3.44 -13.89
N PRO A 145 4.63 -3.82 -15.06
CA PRO A 145 4.29 -5.10 -15.67
C PRO A 145 5.00 -6.22 -14.92
N LEU A 146 4.23 -7.12 -14.30
CA LEU A 146 4.78 -8.31 -13.64
C LEU A 146 3.98 -9.53 -14.08
N ARG A 147 4.64 -10.48 -14.76
CA ARG A 147 4.05 -11.75 -15.22
C ARG A 147 2.74 -11.53 -15.98
N GLU A 148 2.78 -10.69 -17.00
CA GLU A 148 1.65 -10.30 -17.88
C GLU A 148 0.52 -9.51 -17.21
N ILE A 149 0.62 -9.25 -15.90
CA ILE A 149 -0.36 -8.47 -15.15
C ILE A 149 0.16 -7.04 -14.99
N LYS A 150 -0.74 -6.08 -15.18
CA LYS A 150 -0.50 -4.66 -14.91
C LYS A 150 -0.74 -4.38 -13.43
N TYR A 151 0.29 -3.91 -12.74
CA TYR A 151 0.19 -3.47 -11.36
C TYR A 151 0.24 -1.95 -11.25
N TYR A 152 -0.59 -1.39 -10.37
CA TYR A 152 -0.56 0.00 -9.97
C TYR A 152 0.26 0.12 -8.69
N SER A 153 1.27 0.98 -8.69
CA SER A 153 2.22 1.09 -7.58
C SER A 153 1.92 2.30 -6.69
N ILE A 154 2.03 2.10 -5.39
CA ILE A 154 2.12 3.16 -4.38
C ILE A 154 3.48 3.00 -3.72
N THR A 155 4.34 3.99 -3.91
CA THR A 155 5.68 3.98 -3.34
C THR A 155 5.70 4.89 -2.13
N TYR A 156 6.03 4.34 -0.98
CA TYR A 156 6.30 5.10 0.24
C TYR A 156 7.80 5.17 0.47
N THR A 157 8.30 6.37 0.74
CA THR A 157 9.68 6.58 1.14
C THR A 157 9.68 7.25 2.50
N HIS A 158 10.47 6.71 3.41
CA HIS A 158 10.76 7.32 4.69
C HIS A 158 12.26 7.39 4.92
N TYR A 159 12.75 8.60 5.18
CA TYR A 159 14.14 8.85 5.53
C TYR A 159 14.23 9.43 6.94
N SER A 160 15.13 8.87 7.75
CA SER A 160 15.50 9.36 9.07
C SER A 160 17.02 9.54 9.17
N GLY A 161 17.49 10.76 9.41
CA GLY A 161 18.91 11.09 9.49
C GLY A 161 19.14 12.59 9.60
N LYS A 162 20.37 13.02 9.92
CA LYS A 162 20.79 14.41 9.71
C LYS A 162 20.92 14.60 8.20
N GLU A 163 20.23 15.59 7.63
CA GLU A 163 20.34 15.89 6.19
C GLU A 163 21.80 16.13 5.81
N GLU A 164 22.34 15.31 4.90
CA GLU A 164 22.95 15.93 3.73
C GLU A 164 21.83 16.33 2.79
N SER A 165 21.93 17.56 2.29
CA SER A 165 20.98 18.30 1.48
C SER A 165 20.71 17.68 0.09
N VAL A 166 20.25 16.43 0.04
CA VAL A 166 19.84 15.78 -1.22
C VAL A 166 18.48 16.33 -1.70
N TYR A 167 17.70 16.95 -0.81
CA TYR A 167 16.51 17.75 -1.15
C TYR A 167 16.76 19.26 -1.05
N GLY A 168 17.96 19.70 -1.46
CA GLY A 168 18.26 21.13 -1.61
C GLY A 168 17.16 21.86 -2.40
N GLY A 169 16.57 22.88 -1.78
CA GLY A 169 15.67 23.82 -2.45
C GLY A 169 14.32 24.04 -1.77
N PHE A 170 14.32 24.43 -0.50
CA PHE A 170 13.34 25.39 0.00
C PHE A 170 14.01 26.76 0.00
N LYS A 171 13.91 27.44 -1.14
CA LYS A 171 13.85 28.90 -1.23
C LYS A 171 12.60 29.25 -2.04
#